data_AF-A0A418CJN9-F1
#
_entry.id   AF-A0A418CJN9-F1
#
_cell.length_a   1.000
_cell.length_b   1.000
_cell.length_c   1.000
_cell.angle_alpha   90.00
_cell.angle_beta   90.00
_cell.angle_gamma   90.00
#
_symmetry.space_group_name_H-M   'P 1'
#
loop_
_entity.id
_entity.type
_entity.pdbx_description
1 polymer ?
#
loop_
_entity_poly.entity_id
_entity_poly.type
_entity_poly.pdbx_seq_one_letter_code
_entity_poly.pdbx_strand_id
1 'polypeptide(L)'
;IRWHIECSAMASDALKHLEGGRIDIHTGGVDLRFPHHDNEIAQSEAYFNFGQWINYFVHTGHLNIEGLKMSKSLKNFVKINQALEHHTPRQLRFLFLLHKYNVPMDYNDNTMDEAVGVDAFFTKFFQNVKATLRGTSIDRSQKWSAAEKALGQAVLHAKDRVHQALADDLDTPLALRLLQELAKDVNRYVASSPSPVSLAIRSAADYITRILRIFGLIPNGGGGGGDIGFPLEGAAGGGGQEAILAPVLDIFSDFRDQVRAVLFDADATSLEYVKQTLMALCDNVRDAKLPHAGVRLEDKSGGKAVWKLADKDVLLAEIKAKEDEKAAKDAAKAQRAADELQKIADERQRAETHPKDLFKASPEYVAFNDQGLPTALASGEPVAKSLLKKLAKEQDKHQKLYDKYHK
;
A
#
# COMPACT_ATOMS: atom_id res chain seq x y z
N ILE A 1 -45.36 14.92 39.04
CA ILE A 1 -45.19 16.38 38.84
C ILE A 1 -43.71 16.76 38.64
N ARG A 2 -42.77 16.47 39.57
CA ARG A 2 -41.35 16.90 39.43
C ARG A 2 -40.64 16.41 38.16
N TRP A 3 -40.87 15.16 37.73
CA TRP A 3 -40.19 14.61 36.54
C TRP A 3 -40.58 15.32 35.23
N HIS A 4 -41.83 15.76 35.07
CA HIS A 4 -42.31 16.34 33.81
C HIS A 4 -41.87 17.81 33.64
N ILE A 5 -41.90 18.60 34.72
CA ILE A 5 -41.64 20.05 34.66
C ILE A 5 -40.18 20.38 34.34
N GLU A 6 -39.26 19.49 34.70
CA GLU A 6 -37.82 19.64 34.40
C GLU A 6 -37.59 19.69 32.88
N CYS A 7 -38.14 18.74 32.13
CA CYS A 7 -38.01 18.67 30.67
C CYS A 7 -38.64 19.90 29.99
N SER A 8 -39.89 20.24 30.35
CA SER A 8 -40.55 21.44 29.82
C SER A 8 -39.75 22.71 30.07
N ALA A 9 -39.28 22.94 31.31
CA ALA A 9 -38.56 24.15 31.66
C ALA A 9 -37.19 24.24 30.97
N MET A 10 -36.42 23.14 30.95
CA MET A 10 -35.08 23.14 30.35
C MET A 10 -35.14 23.26 28.82
N ALA A 11 -36.02 22.52 28.15
CA ALA A 11 -36.15 22.59 26.69
C ALA A 11 -36.61 23.98 26.25
N SER A 12 -37.59 24.54 26.97
CA SER A 12 -38.08 25.91 26.78
C SER A 12 -37.01 26.98 27.01
N ASP A 13 -36.23 26.87 28.08
CA ASP A 13 -35.17 27.84 28.38
C ASP A 13 -34.04 27.80 27.35
N ALA A 14 -33.63 26.59 26.93
CA ALA A 14 -32.61 26.40 25.91
C ALA A 14 -32.99 27.00 24.55
N LEU A 15 -34.29 26.96 24.23
CA LEU A 15 -34.82 27.40 22.94
C LEU A 15 -35.58 28.73 23.02
N LYS A 16 -35.60 29.42 24.16
CA LYS A 16 -36.37 30.67 24.36
C LYS A 16 -36.03 31.78 23.37
N HIS A 17 -34.81 31.76 22.83
CA HIS A 17 -34.33 32.72 21.85
C HIS A 17 -34.72 32.37 20.40
N LEU A 18 -35.28 31.18 20.18
CA LEU A 18 -35.70 30.65 18.88
C LEU A 18 -37.24 30.52 18.89
N GLU A 19 -37.91 31.30 18.03
CA GLU A 19 -39.36 31.22 17.77
C GLU A 19 -40.27 31.18 19.01
N GLY A 20 -39.87 31.81 20.11
CA GLY A 20 -40.66 31.85 21.34
C GLY A 20 -40.74 30.51 22.07
N GLY A 21 -39.78 29.60 21.87
CA GLY A 21 -39.70 28.32 22.57
C GLY A 21 -40.35 27.13 21.86
N ARG A 22 -40.76 27.29 20.59
CA ARG A 22 -41.24 26.19 19.73
C ARG A 22 -40.09 25.25 19.38
N ILE A 23 -40.41 23.97 19.23
CA ILE A 23 -39.44 22.90 18.95
C ILE A 23 -39.88 22.13 17.71
N ASP A 24 -38.98 21.93 16.74
CA ASP A 24 -39.31 21.13 15.56
C ASP A 24 -39.42 19.65 15.89
N ILE A 25 -38.40 19.09 16.54
CA ILE A 25 -38.32 17.66 16.83
C ILE A 25 -38.02 17.45 18.32
N HIS A 26 -38.87 16.66 18.98
CA HIS A 26 -38.65 16.18 20.34
C HIS A 26 -38.66 14.65 20.36
N THR A 27 -37.72 14.03 21.06
CA THR A 27 -37.48 12.59 20.98
C THR A 27 -37.54 11.91 22.34
N GLY A 28 -37.79 10.61 22.35
CA GLY A 28 -37.79 9.83 23.59
C GLY A 28 -38.11 8.36 23.35
N GLY A 29 -38.03 7.54 24.40
CA GLY A 29 -38.59 6.18 24.34
C GLY A 29 -40.12 6.23 24.19
N VAL A 30 -40.71 5.22 23.55
CA VAL A 30 -42.18 5.14 23.39
C VAL A 30 -42.93 5.11 24.72
N ASP A 31 -42.28 4.70 25.81
CA ASP A 31 -42.82 4.78 27.18
C ASP A 31 -42.91 6.22 27.72
N LEU A 32 -42.18 7.17 27.14
CA LEU A 32 -42.31 8.59 27.48
C LEU A 32 -43.49 9.26 26.77
N ARG A 33 -44.06 8.65 25.72
CA ARG A 33 -45.23 9.20 25.02
C ARG A 33 -46.34 9.55 26.01
N PHE A 34 -46.68 8.62 26.90
CA PHE A 34 -47.65 8.86 27.97
C PHE A 34 -47.15 8.29 29.31
N PRO A 35 -47.26 9.03 30.42
CA PRO A 35 -47.84 10.38 30.54
C PRO A 35 -46.79 11.49 30.36
N HIS A 36 -45.54 11.19 30.05
CA HIS A 36 -44.44 12.16 30.17
C HIS A 36 -44.55 13.31 29.16
N HIS A 37 -44.50 13.03 27.86
CA HIS A 37 -44.57 14.06 26.82
C HIS A 37 -45.95 14.74 26.78
N ASP A 38 -47.04 14.02 27.04
CA ASP A 38 -48.37 14.64 27.18
C ASP A 38 -48.39 15.73 28.27
N ASN A 39 -47.77 15.46 29.42
CA ASN A 39 -47.65 16.45 30.48
C ASN A 39 -46.70 17.60 30.10
N GLU A 40 -45.65 17.33 29.33
CA GLU A 40 -44.75 18.39 28.86
C GLU A 40 -45.46 19.36 27.91
N ILE A 41 -46.25 18.84 26.97
CA ILE A 41 -47.11 19.65 26.09
C ILE A 41 -48.06 20.49 26.93
N ALA A 42 -48.79 19.86 27.86
CA ALA A 42 -49.76 20.56 28.71
C ALA A 42 -49.12 21.68 29.54
N GLN A 43 -47.90 21.48 30.05
CA GLN A 43 -47.16 22.47 30.82
C GLN A 43 -46.65 23.62 29.95
N SER A 44 -45.99 23.29 28.85
CA SER A 44 -45.36 24.27 27.97
C SER A 44 -46.40 25.13 27.24
N GLU A 45 -47.45 24.53 26.67
CA GLU A 45 -48.51 25.27 25.98
C GLU A 45 -49.31 26.18 26.92
N ALA A 46 -49.57 25.72 28.15
CA ALA A 46 -50.21 26.55 29.17
C ALA A 46 -49.32 27.71 29.63
N TYR A 47 -48.01 27.50 29.76
CA TYR A 47 -47.07 28.53 30.17
C TYR A 47 -46.89 29.61 29.09
N PHE A 48 -46.68 29.20 27.84
CA PHE A 48 -46.42 30.13 26.74
C PHE A 48 -47.66 30.74 26.12
N ASN A 49 -48.84 30.21 26.45
CA ASN A 49 -50.12 30.66 25.89
C ASN A 49 -50.16 30.56 24.35
N PHE A 50 -49.59 29.50 23.79
CA PHE A 50 -49.74 29.12 22.39
C PHE A 50 -49.81 27.60 22.25
N GLY A 51 -50.47 27.12 21.20
CA GLY A 51 -50.51 25.71 20.83
C GLY A 51 -49.40 25.29 19.86
N GLN A 52 -49.19 23.99 19.75
CA GLN A 52 -48.15 23.34 18.95
C GLN A 52 -46.75 23.70 19.48
N TRP A 53 -46.47 23.35 20.73
CA TRP A 53 -45.13 23.51 21.31
C TRP A 53 -44.06 22.69 20.57
N ILE A 54 -44.43 21.49 20.12
CA ILE A 54 -43.57 20.58 19.35
C ILE A 54 -44.25 20.24 18.01
N ASN A 55 -43.52 20.32 16.90
CA ASN A 55 -44.05 19.95 15.56
C ASN A 55 -44.06 18.43 15.35
N TYR A 56 -42.97 17.75 15.71
CA TYR A 56 -42.81 16.31 15.52
C TYR A 56 -42.26 15.62 16.77
N PHE A 57 -42.97 14.59 17.23
CA PHE A 57 -42.44 13.66 18.22
C PHE A 57 -41.90 12.41 17.53
N VAL A 58 -40.67 12.03 17.89
CA VAL A 58 -40.00 10.83 17.37
C VAL A 58 -39.72 9.88 18.53
N HIS A 59 -40.49 8.79 18.60
CA HIS A 59 -40.42 7.83 19.69
C HIS A 59 -39.70 6.54 19.28
N THR A 60 -38.68 6.13 20.05
CA THR A 60 -37.99 4.86 19.81
C THR A 60 -38.75 3.69 20.42
N GLY A 61 -38.76 2.56 19.73
CA GLY A 61 -39.33 1.31 20.21
C GLY A 61 -38.63 0.75 21.46
N HIS A 62 -39.27 -0.21 22.11
CA HIS A 62 -38.68 -0.89 23.26
C HIS A 62 -37.60 -1.89 22.84
N LEU A 63 -36.60 -2.05 23.69
CA LEU A 63 -35.69 -3.19 23.63
C LEU A 63 -36.25 -4.31 24.52
N ASN A 64 -36.34 -5.51 23.97
CA ASN A 64 -36.81 -6.71 24.65
C ASN A 64 -35.65 -7.71 24.83
N ILE A 65 -35.73 -8.58 25.84
CA ILE A 65 -34.90 -9.78 25.98
C ILE A 65 -35.85 -10.97 26.08
N GLU A 66 -35.65 -11.99 25.25
CA GLU A 66 -36.51 -13.19 25.21
C GLU A 66 -38.00 -12.85 25.07
N GLY A 67 -38.34 -11.82 24.27
CA GLY A 67 -39.72 -11.37 24.05
C GLY A 67 -40.33 -10.55 25.19
N LEU A 68 -39.60 -10.32 26.29
CA LEU A 68 -40.03 -9.48 27.41
C LEU A 68 -39.32 -8.13 27.39
N LYS A 69 -40.04 -7.03 27.68
CA LYS A 69 -39.44 -5.69 27.80
C LYS A 69 -38.24 -5.72 28.75
N MET A 70 -37.10 -5.24 28.27
CA MET A 70 -35.90 -5.07 29.09
C MET A 70 -36.16 -3.98 30.14
N SER A 71 -36.15 -4.34 31.42
CA SER A 71 -36.40 -3.37 32.49
C SER A 71 -35.70 -3.71 33.80
N LYS A 72 -35.35 -2.67 34.57
CA LYS A 72 -34.78 -2.86 35.92
C LYS A 72 -35.77 -3.55 36.86
N SER A 73 -37.07 -3.29 36.71
CA SER A 73 -38.15 -3.88 37.52
C SER A 73 -38.29 -5.38 37.29
N LEU A 74 -38.16 -5.84 36.04
CA LEU A 74 -38.19 -7.27 35.69
C LEU A 74 -36.82 -7.96 35.89
N LYS A 75 -35.80 -7.21 36.29
CA LYS A 75 -34.41 -7.68 36.49
C LYS A 75 -33.81 -8.40 35.26
N ASN A 76 -34.37 -8.17 34.07
CA ASN A 76 -33.98 -8.79 32.80
C ASN A 76 -33.23 -7.76 31.91
N PHE A 77 -32.20 -7.09 32.44
CA PHE A 77 -31.46 -6.07 31.69
C PHE A 77 -29.98 -6.42 31.57
N VAL A 78 -29.40 -6.09 30.42
CA VAL A 78 -27.97 -6.22 30.15
C VAL A 78 -27.36 -4.83 30.11
N LYS A 79 -26.29 -4.59 30.88
CA LYS A 79 -25.56 -3.33 30.81
C LYS A 79 -24.70 -3.29 29.55
N ILE A 80 -24.46 -2.10 29.01
CA ILE A 80 -23.57 -1.91 27.85
C ILE A 80 -22.19 -2.54 28.09
N ASN A 81 -21.58 -2.34 29.26
CA ASN A 81 -20.28 -2.95 29.56
C ASN A 81 -20.30 -4.48 29.49
N GLN A 82 -21.40 -5.12 29.89
CA GLN A 82 -21.55 -6.58 29.83
C GLN A 82 -21.74 -7.04 28.37
N ALA A 83 -22.55 -6.32 27.58
CA ALA A 83 -22.69 -6.63 26.15
C ALA A 83 -21.35 -6.48 25.41
N LEU A 84 -20.53 -5.52 25.80
CA LEU A 84 -19.20 -5.26 25.24
C LEU A 84 -18.14 -6.30 25.61
N GLU A 85 -18.40 -7.18 26.58
CA GLU A 85 -17.52 -8.33 26.87
C GLU A 85 -17.61 -9.40 25.78
N HIS A 86 -18.73 -9.46 25.04
CA HIS A 86 -19.01 -10.47 24.03
C HIS A 86 -19.02 -9.93 22.60
N HIS A 87 -19.35 -8.65 22.41
CA HIS A 87 -19.51 -8.04 21.09
C HIS A 87 -18.83 -6.68 21.00
N THR A 88 -18.35 -6.32 19.81
CA THR A 88 -17.72 -5.02 19.61
C THR A 88 -18.76 -3.88 19.61
N PRO A 89 -18.37 -2.63 19.93
CA PRO A 89 -19.27 -1.48 19.81
C PRO A 89 -19.88 -1.32 18.40
N ARG A 90 -19.14 -1.74 17.36
CA ARG A 90 -19.60 -1.66 15.96
C ARG A 90 -20.67 -2.71 15.66
N GLN A 91 -20.51 -3.94 16.16
CA GLN A 91 -21.51 -5.00 16.04
C GLN A 91 -22.82 -4.62 16.75
N LEU A 92 -22.75 -4.05 17.95
CA LEU A 92 -23.93 -3.53 18.65
C LEU A 92 -24.62 -2.40 17.87
N ARG A 93 -23.86 -1.51 17.22
CA ARG A 93 -24.45 -0.48 16.35
C ARG A 93 -25.12 -1.09 15.12
N PHE A 94 -24.51 -2.11 14.50
CA PHE A 94 -25.15 -2.83 13.39
C PHE A 94 -26.48 -3.46 13.82
N LEU A 95 -26.56 -4.08 15.00
CA LEU A 95 -27.82 -4.60 15.54
C LEU A 95 -28.92 -3.54 15.49
N PHE A 96 -28.67 -2.35 16.06
CA PHE A 96 -29.66 -1.28 16.08
C PHE A 96 -30.01 -0.76 14.68
N LEU A 97 -29.05 -0.64 13.78
CA LEU A 97 -29.28 -0.15 12.41
C LEU A 97 -30.06 -1.15 11.53
N LEU A 98 -30.00 -2.44 11.85
CA LEU A 98 -30.74 -3.50 11.16
C LEU A 98 -32.23 -3.53 11.54
N HIS A 99 -32.65 -2.73 12.52
CA HIS A 99 -34.04 -2.64 12.97
C HIS A 99 -34.54 -1.19 12.82
N LYS A 100 -35.82 -1.00 12.45
CA LYS A 100 -36.40 0.34 12.43
C LYS A 100 -36.46 0.90 13.86
N TYR A 101 -36.13 2.17 14.01
CA TYR A 101 -36.00 2.80 15.33
C TYR A 101 -37.32 2.84 16.13
N ASN A 102 -38.47 2.85 15.43
CA ASN A 102 -39.81 3.03 15.99
C ASN A 102 -40.58 1.73 16.25
N VAL A 103 -39.94 0.56 16.06
CA VAL A 103 -40.53 -0.75 16.37
C VAL A 103 -39.79 -1.42 17.52
N PRO A 104 -40.46 -2.27 18.33
CA PRO A 104 -39.78 -3.09 19.31
C PRO A 104 -38.72 -3.99 18.68
N MET A 105 -37.58 -4.14 19.34
CA MET A 105 -36.48 -4.99 18.92
C MET A 105 -36.15 -5.99 20.02
N ASP A 106 -35.91 -7.25 19.66
CA ASP A 106 -35.41 -8.27 20.59
C ASP A 106 -33.88 -8.29 20.57
N TYR A 107 -33.28 -8.26 21.77
CA TYR A 107 -31.87 -8.55 21.98
C TYR A 107 -31.72 -10.02 22.35
N ASN A 108 -31.18 -10.81 21.43
CA ASN A 108 -30.90 -12.24 21.60
C ASN A 108 -29.76 -12.67 20.67
N ASP A 109 -29.29 -13.91 20.83
CA ASP A 109 -28.17 -14.45 20.07
C ASP A 109 -28.40 -14.39 18.55
N ASN A 110 -29.62 -14.70 18.08
CA ASN A 110 -29.92 -14.69 16.63
C ASN A 110 -29.78 -13.30 16.01
N THR A 111 -30.32 -12.26 16.66
CA THR A 111 -30.24 -10.88 16.18
C THR A 111 -28.81 -10.34 16.26
N MET A 112 -28.04 -10.77 17.26
CA MET A 112 -26.61 -10.46 17.35
C MET A 112 -25.79 -11.17 16.28
N ASP A 113 -26.07 -12.43 15.99
CA ASP A 113 -25.40 -13.20 14.94
C ASP A 113 -25.60 -12.57 13.57
N GLU A 114 -26.80 -12.06 13.28
CA GLU A 114 -27.07 -11.29 12.06
C GLU A 114 -26.18 -10.03 11.99
N ALA A 115 -26.13 -9.25 13.07
CA ALA A 115 -25.30 -8.05 13.15
C ALA A 115 -23.80 -8.35 12.97
N VAL A 116 -23.31 -9.44 13.57
CA VAL A 116 -21.94 -9.94 13.40
C VAL A 116 -21.69 -10.37 11.95
N GLY A 117 -22.65 -11.04 11.31
CA GLY A 117 -22.56 -11.43 9.90
C GLY A 117 -22.46 -10.23 8.96
N VAL A 118 -23.25 -9.18 9.21
CA VAL A 118 -23.19 -7.92 8.44
C VAL A 118 -21.87 -7.18 8.65
N ASP A 119 -21.37 -7.15 9.89
CA ASP A 119 -20.05 -6.60 10.21
C ASP A 119 -18.92 -7.30 9.45
N ALA A 120 -18.93 -8.64 9.46
CA ALA A 120 -17.97 -9.47 8.76
C ALA A 120 -18.05 -9.29 7.24
N PHE A 121 -19.27 -9.15 6.70
CA PHE A 121 -19.50 -8.89 5.27
C PHE A 121 -18.81 -7.60 4.82
N PHE A 122 -19.07 -6.47 5.51
CA PHE A 122 -18.46 -5.19 5.13
C PHE A 122 -16.94 -5.19 5.37
N THR A 123 -16.48 -5.84 6.44
CA THR A 123 -15.04 -6.01 6.71
C THR A 123 -14.34 -6.72 5.56
N LYS A 124 -14.86 -7.87 5.12
CA LYS A 124 -14.30 -8.64 4.00
C LYS A 124 -14.39 -7.88 2.68
N PHE A 125 -15.50 -7.18 2.45
CA PHE A 125 -15.66 -6.32 1.27
C PHE A 125 -14.56 -5.26 1.20
N PHE A 126 -14.33 -4.51 2.27
CA PHE A 126 -13.30 -3.47 2.28
C PHE A 126 -11.89 -4.04 2.15
N GLN A 127 -11.60 -5.18 2.78
CA GLN A 127 -10.31 -5.88 2.61
C GLN A 127 -10.06 -6.25 1.14
N ASN A 128 -11.06 -6.82 0.46
CA ASN A 128 -10.97 -7.16 -0.95
C ASN A 128 -10.79 -5.92 -1.82
N VAL A 129 -11.56 -4.85 -1.57
CA VAL A 129 -11.43 -3.58 -2.29
C VAL A 129 -10.01 -3.02 -2.13
N LYS A 130 -9.47 -2.95 -0.91
CA LYS A 130 -8.11 -2.47 -0.67
C LYS A 130 -7.07 -3.33 -1.39
N ALA A 131 -7.23 -4.66 -1.36
CA ALA A 131 -6.35 -5.60 -2.07
C ALA A 131 -6.39 -5.39 -3.58
N THR A 132 -7.57 -5.26 -4.18
CA THR A 132 -7.72 -4.96 -5.61
C THR A 132 -7.10 -3.62 -5.94
N LEU A 133 -7.34 -2.59 -5.12
CA LEU A 133 -6.83 -1.24 -5.38
C LEU A 133 -5.30 -1.15 -5.30
N ARG A 134 -4.64 -1.95 -4.44
CA ARG A 134 -3.17 -2.08 -4.43
C ARG A 134 -2.61 -2.58 -5.75
N GLY A 135 -3.30 -3.52 -6.40
CA GLY A 135 -2.90 -4.07 -7.69
C GLY A 135 -3.23 -3.18 -8.90
N THR A 136 -3.96 -2.08 -8.71
CA THR A 136 -4.39 -1.19 -9.79
C THR A 136 -3.60 0.12 -9.76
N SER A 137 -2.92 0.47 -10.87
CA SER A 137 -2.24 1.77 -11.01
C SER A 137 -3.21 2.82 -11.57
N ILE A 138 -3.18 4.02 -10.97
CA ILE A 138 -3.92 5.21 -11.44
C ILE A 138 -3.20 5.86 -12.63
N ASP A 139 -1.92 5.55 -12.82
CA ASP A 139 -1.02 6.17 -13.80
C ASP A 139 -1.22 5.65 -15.23
N ARG A 140 -2.05 4.60 -15.40
CA ARG A 140 -2.40 4.04 -16.71
C ARG A 140 -3.71 4.63 -17.19
N SER A 141 -3.80 4.92 -18.49
CA SER A 141 -5.05 5.34 -19.14
C SER A 141 -6.16 4.30 -18.93
N GLN A 142 -7.15 4.63 -18.10
CA GLN A 142 -8.29 3.76 -17.81
C GLN A 142 -9.41 4.00 -18.84
N LYS A 143 -9.62 3.05 -19.74
CA LYS A 143 -10.76 3.07 -20.66
C LYS A 143 -11.98 2.45 -19.99
N TRP A 144 -13.12 3.14 -20.03
CA TRP A 144 -14.37 2.63 -19.47
C TRP A 144 -15.13 1.86 -20.55
N SER A 145 -15.35 0.57 -20.28
CA SER A 145 -16.19 -0.31 -21.08
C SER A 145 -17.65 -0.24 -20.59
N ALA A 146 -18.51 -1.10 -21.16
CA ALA A 146 -19.88 -1.25 -20.68
C ALA A 146 -19.95 -1.68 -19.21
N ALA A 147 -18.97 -2.47 -18.73
CA ALA A 147 -18.96 -2.96 -17.35
C ALA A 147 -18.72 -1.82 -16.33
N GLU A 148 -17.76 -0.93 -16.57
CA GLU A 148 -17.50 0.23 -15.72
C GLU A 148 -18.67 1.20 -15.72
N LYS A 149 -19.29 1.42 -16.89
CA LYS A 149 -20.50 2.25 -17.01
C LYS A 149 -21.66 1.65 -16.21
N ALA A 150 -21.85 0.33 -16.27
CA ALA A 150 -22.88 -0.36 -15.49
C ALA A 150 -22.63 -0.22 -13.97
N LEU A 151 -21.39 -0.40 -13.51
CA LEU A 151 -21.05 -0.18 -12.10
C LEU A 151 -21.27 1.29 -11.69
N GLY A 152 -20.89 2.25 -12.54
CA GLY A 152 -21.16 3.66 -12.30
C GLY A 152 -22.66 3.98 -12.16
N GLN A 153 -23.50 3.36 -12.98
CA GLN A 153 -24.97 3.47 -12.84
C GLN A 153 -25.48 2.81 -11.55
N ALA A 154 -24.95 1.64 -11.18
CA ALA A 154 -25.29 1.00 -9.91
C ALA A 154 -24.96 1.90 -8.70
N VAL A 155 -23.84 2.63 -8.73
CA VAL A 155 -23.49 3.62 -7.70
C VAL A 155 -24.51 4.76 -7.65
N LEU A 156 -24.90 5.33 -8.80
CA LEU A 156 -25.89 6.42 -8.85
C LEU A 156 -27.26 5.96 -8.34
N HIS A 157 -27.69 4.78 -8.75
CA HIS A 157 -28.94 4.17 -8.31
C HIS A 157 -28.94 3.85 -6.81
N ALA A 158 -27.82 3.33 -6.28
CA ALA A 158 -27.69 3.10 -4.85
C ALA A 158 -27.72 4.41 -4.05
N LYS A 159 -27.14 5.50 -4.58
CA LYS A 159 -27.22 6.84 -3.95
C LYS A 159 -28.66 7.31 -3.82
N ASP A 160 -29.42 7.26 -4.91
CA ASP A 160 -30.82 7.68 -4.93
C ASP A 160 -31.68 6.82 -4.00
N ARG A 161 -31.58 5.49 -4.10
CA ARG A 161 -32.38 4.57 -3.27
C ARG A 161 -32.05 4.63 -1.79
N VAL A 162 -30.77 4.79 -1.42
CA VAL A 162 -30.39 4.98 -0.01
C VAL A 162 -30.92 6.31 0.50
N HIS A 163 -30.87 7.38 -0.30
CA HIS A 163 -31.45 8.66 0.08
C HIS A 163 -32.97 8.54 0.32
N GLN A 164 -33.70 7.89 -0.59
CA GLN A 164 -35.13 7.64 -0.46
C GLN A 164 -35.46 6.81 0.79
N ALA A 165 -34.69 5.74 1.06
CA ALA A 165 -34.87 4.92 2.26
C ALA A 165 -34.70 5.75 3.55
N LEU A 166 -33.67 6.61 3.60
CA LEU A 166 -33.44 7.45 4.78
C LEU A 166 -34.45 8.60 4.92
N ALA A 167 -34.96 9.12 3.81
CA ALA A 167 -36.02 10.12 3.81
C ALA A 167 -37.38 9.54 4.24
N ASP A 168 -37.59 8.24 4.02
CA ASP A 168 -38.78 7.49 4.46
C ASP A 168 -38.61 6.99 5.91
N ASP A 169 -38.78 7.92 6.86
CA ASP A 169 -38.77 7.64 8.30
C ASP A 169 -37.52 6.84 8.75
N LEU A 170 -36.34 7.31 8.30
CA LEU A 170 -35.04 6.76 8.69
C LEU A 170 -34.95 5.23 8.51
N ASP A 171 -35.33 4.69 7.35
CA ASP A 171 -35.23 3.25 7.06
C ASP A 171 -33.76 2.78 6.90
N THR A 172 -33.06 2.72 8.02
CA THR A 172 -31.68 2.21 8.10
C THR A 172 -31.56 0.73 7.71
N PRO A 173 -32.53 -0.17 7.99
CA PRO A 173 -32.47 -1.55 7.50
C PRO A 173 -32.42 -1.64 5.98
N LEU A 174 -33.30 -0.91 5.28
CA LEU A 174 -33.30 -0.85 3.82
C LEU A 174 -32.01 -0.20 3.31
N ALA A 175 -31.56 0.91 3.91
CA ALA A 175 -30.32 1.55 3.53
C ALA A 175 -29.11 0.59 3.62
N LEU A 176 -28.97 -0.16 4.71
CA LEU A 176 -27.90 -1.17 4.85
C LEU A 176 -27.98 -2.26 3.78
N ARG A 177 -29.18 -2.77 3.49
CA ARG A 177 -29.40 -3.78 2.45
C ARG A 177 -28.95 -3.26 1.07
N LEU A 178 -29.27 -2.02 0.74
CA LEU A 178 -28.86 -1.36 -0.51
C LEU A 178 -27.34 -1.18 -0.60
N LEU A 179 -26.68 -0.89 0.52
CA LEU A 179 -25.21 -0.86 0.56
C LEU A 179 -24.60 -2.25 0.33
N GLN A 180 -25.21 -3.31 0.88
CA GLN A 180 -24.78 -4.69 0.63
C GLN A 180 -25.00 -5.12 -0.83
N GLU A 181 -26.09 -4.69 -1.47
CA GLU A 181 -26.33 -4.87 -2.91
C GLU A 181 -25.21 -4.23 -3.73
N LEU A 182 -24.90 -2.95 -3.47
CA LEU A 182 -23.81 -2.25 -4.15
C LEU A 182 -22.45 -2.94 -3.93
N ALA A 183 -22.16 -3.39 -2.71
CA ALA A 183 -20.93 -4.14 -2.41
C ALA A 183 -20.85 -5.46 -3.20
N LYS A 184 -21.98 -6.17 -3.38
CA LYS A 184 -22.05 -7.37 -4.22
C LYS A 184 -21.81 -7.06 -5.70
N ASP A 185 -22.32 -5.93 -6.21
CA ASP A 185 -22.08 -5.50 -7.59
C ASP A 185 -20.60 -5.18 -7.83
N VAL A 186 -19.93 -4.52 -6.87
CA VAL A 186 -18.48 -4.29 -6.91
C VAL A 186 -17.72 -5.62 -6.93
N ASN A 187 -18.05 -6.55 -6.03
CA ASN A 187 -17.38 -7.86 -6.00
C ASN A 187 -17.56 -8.64 -7.31
N ARG A 188 -18.75 -8.59 -7.91
CA ARG A 188 -19.03 -9.21 -9.21
C ARG A 188 -18.19 -8.58 -10.32
N TYR A 189 -18.13 -7.25 -10.35
CA TYR A 189 -17.33 -6.51 -11.32
C TYR A 189 -15.84 -6.88 -11.22
N VAL A 190 -15.27 -6.85 -10.00
CA VAL A 190 -13.87 -7.21 -9.73
C VAL A 190 -13.57 -8.64 -10.16
N ALA A 191 -14.46 -9.59 -9.88
CA ALA A 191 -14.27 -10.98 -10.26
C ALA A 191 -14.35 -11.22 -11.78
N SER A 192 -15.15 -10.43 -12.50
CA SER A 192 -15.32 -10.57 -13.96
C SER A 192 -14.31 -9.78 -14.79
N SER A 193 -13.62 -8.80 -14.20
CA SER A 193 -12.73 -7.90 -14.93
C SER A 193 -11.27 -8.32 -14.77
N PRO A 194 -10.55 -8.64 -15.86
CA PRO A 194 -9.13 -8.97 -15.79
C PRO A 194 -8.25 -7.75 -15.45
N SER A 195 -8.76 -6.53 -15.65
CA SER A 195 -8.09 -5.29 -15.28
C SER A 195 -9.12 -4.30 -14.73
N PRO A 196 -9.51 -4.45 -13.44
CA PRO A 196 -10.52 -3.59 -12.84
C PRO A 196 -10.09 -2.12 -12.79
N VAL A 197 -11.02 -1.22 -13.11
CA VAL A 197 -10.79 0.22 -13.13
C VAL A 197 -10.89 0.77 -11.70
N SER A 198 -9.76 1.27 -11.18
CA SER A 198 -9.64 1.75 -9.80
C SER A 198 -10.65 2.83 -9.44
N LEU A 199 -10.91 3.80 -10.33
CA LEU A 199 -11.87 4.89 -10.08
C LEU A 199 -13.31 4.39 -9.91
N ALA A 200 -13.70 3.37 -10.67
CA ALA A 200 -15.05 2.79 -10.58
C ALA A 200 -15.25 2.08 -9.23
N ILE A 201 -14.26 1.31 -8.78
CA ILE A 201 -14.26 0.64 -7.48
C ILE A 201 -14.24 1.66 -6.34
N ARG A 202 -13.36 2.66 -6.41
CA ARG A 202 -13.24 3.72 -5.38
C ARG A 202 -14.55 4.49 -5.21
N SER A 203 -15.19 4.90 -6.30
CA SER A 203 -16.47 5.62 -6.26
C SER A 203 -17.54 4.88 -5.45
N ALA A 204 -17.65 3.57 -5.62
CA ALA A 204 -18.59 2.74 -4.86
C ALA A 204 -18.16 2.59 -3.39
N ALA A 205 -16.89 2.27 -3.16
CA ALA A 205 -16.36 2.02 -1.82
C ALA A 205 -16.34 3.28 -0.94
N ASP A 206 -16.04 4.44 -1.52
CA ASP A 206 -16.10 5.74 -0.84
C ASP A 206 -17.54 6.10 -0.46
N TYR A 207 -18.51 5.79 -1.32
CA TYR A 207 -19.92 6.02 -1.00
C TYR A 207 -20.39 5.13 0.16
N ILE A 208 -20.08 3.83 0.12
CA ILE A 208 -20.41 2.91 1.23
C ILE A 208 -19.74 3.39 2.52
N THR A 209 -18.45 3.74 2.46
CA THR A 209 -17.69 4.28 3.59
C THR A 209 -18.36 5.54 4.16
N ARG A 210 -18.82 6.46 3.31
CA ARG A 210 -19.51 7.68 3.73
C ARG A 210 -20.80 7.37 4.49
N ILE A 211 -21.64 6.47 4.00
CA ILE A 211 -22.90 6.14 4.68
C ILE A 211 -22.64 5.42 6.01
N LEU A 212 -21.69 4.47 6.05
CA LEU A 212 -21.31 3.81 7.31
C LEU A 212 -20.73 4.79 8.34
N ARG A 213 -20.07 5.86 7.88
CA ARG A 213 -19.62 6.98 8.74
C ARG A 213 -20.80 7.79 9.27
N ILE A 214 -21.81 8.10 8.45
CA ILE A 214 -23.05 8.76 8.89
C ILE A 214 -23.76 7.91 9.96
N PHE A 215 -23.75 6.59 9.80
CA PHE A 215 -24.29 5.65 10.79
C PHE A 215 -23.40 5.46 12.03
N GLY A 216 -22.28 6.16 12.15
CA GLY A 216 -21.38 6.07 13.31
C GLY A 216 -20.63 4.74 13.44
N LEU A 217 -20.55 3.95 12.36
CA LEU A 217 -19.81 2.68 12.32
C LEU A 217 -18.32 2.89 12.02
N ILE A 218 -17.97 4.04 11.44
CA ILE A 218 -16.60 4.47 11.14
C ILE A 218 -16.31 5.77 11.90
N PRO A 219 -15.24 5.85 12.72
CA PRO A 219 -14.90 7.07 13.45
C PRO A 219 -14.60 8.26 12.53
N ASN A 220 -15.06 9.44 12.93
CA ASN A 220 -14.71 10.72 12.33
C ASN A 220 -13.29 11.13 12.80
N GLY A 221 -12.23 10.48 12.31
CA GLY A 221 -10.86 10.80 12.75
C GLY A 221 -9.72 10.00 12.14
N GLY A 222 -10.01 8.89 11.44
CA GLY A 222 -8.98 8.11 10.74
C GLY A 222 -8.74 8.64 9.32
N GLY A 223 -7.74 9.51 9.13
CA GLY A 223 -7.14 9.85 7.84
C GLY A 223 -8.01 10.72 6.92
N GLY A 224 -7.51 11.91 6.57
CA GLY A 224 -8.21 12.87 5.71
C GLY A 224 -8.75 12.25 4.42
N GLY A 225 -10.05 12.43 4.18
CA GLY A 225 -10.70 12.38 2.86
C GLY A 225 -10.59 11.13 1.98
N GLY A 226 -9.77 10.13 2.31
CA GLY A 226 -9.37 9.08 1.34
C GLY A 226 -9.17 7.67 1.90
N ASP A 227 -9.39 7.42 3.20
CA ASP A 227 -9.31 6.06 3.73
C ASP A 227 -10.66 5.34 3.57
N ILE A 228 -10.62 4.17 2.93
CA ILE A 228 -11.78 3.35 2.57
C ILE A 228 -12.05 2.31 3.66
N GLY A 229 -13.29 2.21 4.11
CA GLY A 229 -13.75 1.15 4.99
C GLY A 229 -13.39 1.31 6.46
N PHE A 230 -13.39 0.20 7.18
CA PHE A 230 -13.11 0.19 8.61
C PHE A 230 -11.61 0.38 8.89
N PRO A 231 -11.24 1.22 9.86
CA PRO A 231 -9.85 1.32 10.30
C PRO A 231 -9.41 0.00 10.95
N LEU A 232 -8.12 -0.31 10.84
CA LEU A 232 -7.50 -1.36 11.67
C LEU A 232 -7.55 -0.91 13.13
N GLU A 233 -7.95 -1.82 14.03
CA GLU A 233 -7.96 -1.55 15.47
C GLU A 233 -6.56 -1.11 15.93
N GLY A 234 -6.49 0.04 16.62
CA GLY A 234 -5.22 0.63 17.11
C GLY A 234 -4.56 1.66 16.19
N ALA A 235 -5.08 1.93 14.98
CA ALA A 235 -4.50 2.87 14.02
C ALA A 235 -4.79 4.37 14.30
N ALA A 236 -4.92 4.77 15.57
CA ALA A 236 -5.23 6.15 15.96
C ALA A 236 -4.02 7.11 15.94
N GLY A 237 -2.86 6.70 15.42
CA GLY A 237 -1.68 7.55 15.31
C GLY A 237 -0.83 7.24 14.07
N GLY A 238 -0.51 8.28 13.30
CA GLY A 238 0.60 8.35 12.33
C GLY A 238 0.79 7.16 11.38
N GLY A 239 0.17 7.22 10.19
CA GLY A 239 0.32 6.23 9.12
C GLY A 239 -0.33 4.90 9.47
N GLY A 240 -1.46 4.56 8.82
CA GLY A 240 -2.16 3.32 9.10
C GLY A 240 -1.20 2.12 9.06
N GLN A 241 -1.34 1.18 10.00
CA GLN A 241 -0.48 0.00 10.11
C GLN A 241 -0.31 -0.74 8.77
N GLU A 242 -1.36 -0.72 7.93
CA GLU A 242 -1.33 -1.20 6.55
C GLU A 242 -0.32 -0.45 5.67
N ALA A 243 -0.24 0.87 5.73
CA ALA A 243 0.74 1.66 4.96
C ALA A 243 2.19 1.39 5.42
N ILE A 244 2.39 1.10 6.71
CA ILE A 244 3.71 0.76 7.27
C ILE A 244 4.11 -0.66 6.84
N LEU A 245 3.18 -1.61 6.88
CA LEU A 245 3.47 -3.02 6.60
C LEU A 245 3.42 -3.38 5.11
N ALA A 246 2.64 -2.66 4.29
CA ALA A 246 2.43 -2.99 2.88
C ALA A 246 3.74 -3.17 2.09
N PRO A 247 4.75 -2.27 2.18
CA PRO A 247 6.01 -2.47 1.47
C PRO A 247 6.71 -3.79 1.83
N VAL A 248 6.71 -4.15 3.12
CA VAL A 248 7.33 -5.39 3.60
C VAL A 248 6.53 -6.62 3.14
N LEU A 249 5.20 -6.57 3.24
CA LEU A 249 4.32 -7.65 2.82
C LEU A 249 4.40 -7.91 1.32
N ASP A 250 4.48 -6.85 0.50
CA ASP A 250 4.61 -6.95 -0.95
C ASP A 250 5.95 -7.62 -1.33
N ILE A 251 7.05 -7.24 -0.66
CA ILE A 251 8.38 -7.86 -0.84
C ILE A 251 8.33 -9.36 -0.55
N PHE A 252 7.71 -9.78 0.56
CA PHE A 252 7.64 -11.20 0.92
C PHE A 252 6.65 -11.99 0.06
N SER A 253 5.58 -11.36 -0.42
CA SER A 253 4.66 -11.99 -1.39
C SER A 253 5.35 -12.26 -2.72
N ASP A 254 6.08 -11.28 -3.27
CA ASP A 254 6.87 -11.44 -4.49
C ASP A 254 8.00 -12.46 -4.31
N PHE A 255 8.72 -12.43 -3.17
CA PHE A 255 9.70 -13.48 -2.86
C PHE A 255 9.08 -14.88 -2.84
N ARG A 256 7.90 -15.04 -2.22
CA ARG A 256 7.18 -16.32 -2.20
C ARG A 256 6.82 -16.79 -3.61
N ASP A 257 6.35 -15.89 -4.47
CA ASP A 257 5.99 -16.23 -5.85
C ASP A 257 7.22 -16.59 -6.68
N GLN A 258 8.36 -15.92 -6.47
CA GLN A 258 9.65 -16.27 -7.08
C GLN A 258 10.15 -17.64 -6.61
N VAL A 259 10.06 -17.95 -5.32
CA VAL A 259 10.39 -19.29 -4.77
C VAL A 259 9.51 -20.36 -5.41
N ARG A 260 8.20 -20.11 -5.53
CA ARG A 260 7.27 -21.05 -6.19
C ARG A 260 7.63 -21.23 -7.65
N ALA A 261 7.95 -20.17 -8.38
CA ALA A 261 8.36 -20.25 -9.78
C ALA A 261 9.58 -21.17 -9.95
N VAL A 262 10.61 -21.04 -9.09
CA VAL A 262 11.80 -21.90 -9.10
C VAL A 262 11.45 -23.36 -8.79
N LEU A 263 10.56 -23.62 -7.84
CA LEU A 263 10.17 -24.99 -7.46
C LEU A 263 9.32 -25.71 -8.51
N PHE A 264 8.58 -24.97 -9.34
CA PHE A 264 7.73 -25.50 -10.40
C PHE A 264 8.33 -25.30 -11.81
N ASP A 265 9.58 -24.84 -11.89
CA ASP A 265 10.30 -24.69 -13.15
C ASP A 265 10.68 -26.07 -13.71
N ALA A 266 10.18 -26.39 -14.90
CA ALA A 266 10.47 -27.65 -15.59
C ALA A 266 11.94 -27.76 -16.04
N ASP A 267 12.64 -26.62 -16.16
CA ASP A 267 14.04 -26.52 -16.58
C ASP A 267 15.01 -26.47 -15.39
N ALA A 268 14.52 -26.65 -14.15
CA ALA A 268 15.35 -26.78 -12.95
C ALA A 268 16.19 -28.06 -13.02
N THR A 269 17.35 -27.94 -13.64
CA THR A 269 18.22 -29.03 -14.09
C THR A 269 18.98 -29.73 -12.96
N SER A 270 19.07 -29.14 -11.76
CA SER A 270 19.72 -29.78 -10.61
C SER A 270 19.31 -29.18 -9.26
N LEU A 271 19.45 -29.98 -8.19
CA LEU A 271 19.29 -29.51 -6.80
C LEU A 271 20.25 -28.37 -6.46
N GLU A 272 21.46 -28.37 -7.04
CA GLU A 272 22.46 -27.35 -6.81
C GLU A 272 22.05 -26.00 -7.39
N TYR A 273 21.48 -26.01 -8.60
CA TYR A 273 20.88 -24.82 -9.21
C TYR A 273 19.75 -24.25 -8.33
N VAL A 274 18.84 -25.10 -7.85
CA VAL A 274 17.74 -24.66 -6.96
C VAL A 274 18.28 -24.01 -5.69
N LYS A 275 19.29 -24.61 -5.03
CA LYS A 275 19.93 -24.02 -3.85
C LYS A 275 20.55 -22.66 -4.14
N GLN A 276 21.31 -22.54 -5.23
CA GLN A 276 21.96 -21.29 -5.62
C GLN A 276 20.93 -20.20 -5.93
N THR A 277 19.88 -20.53 -6.68
CA THR A 277 18.81 -19.58 -7.02
C THR A 277 18.03 -19.16 -5.77
N LEU A 278 17.69 -20.09 -4.86
CA LEU A 278 17.03 -19.75 -3.60
C LEU A 278 17.90 -18.84 -2.72
N MET A 279 19.21 -19.11 -2.63
CA MET A 279 20.14 -18.24 -1.90
C MET A 279 20.19 -16.84 -2.53
N ALA A 280 20.27 -16.75 -3.85
CA ALA A 280 20.25 -15.47 -4.56
C ALA A 280 18.93 -14.70 -4.34
N LEU A 281 17.79 -15.40 -4.27
CA LEU A 281 16.50 -14.79 -3.94
C LEU A 281 16.48 -14.26 -2.50
N CYS A 282 17.03 -15.00 -1.54
CA CYS A 282 17.19 -14.54 -0.15
C CYS A 282 18.07 -13.28 -0.07
N ASP A 283 19.20 -13.28 -0.77
CA ASP A 283 20.11 -12.12 -0.83
C ASP A 283 19.43 -10.92 -1.50
N ASN A 284 18.64 -11.12 -2.56
CA ASN A 284 17.85 -10.06 -3.19
C ASN A 284 16.83 -9.43 -2.23
N VAL A 285 16.13 -10.25 -1.44
CA VAL A 285 15.23 -9.73 -0.40
C VAL A 285 16.01 -8.93 0.65
N ARG A 286 17.13 -9.47 1.14
CA ARG A 286 17.96 -8.85 2.18
C ARG A 286 18.56 -7.51 1.74
N ASP A 287 19.21 -7.48 0.58
CA ASP A 287 20.14 -6.42 0.20
C ASP A 287 19.54 -5.40 -0.77
N ALA A 288 18.58 -5.82 -1.61
CA ALA A 288 18.00 -4.94 -2.63
C ALA A 288 16.58 -4.50 -2.24
N LYS A 289 15.71 -5.42 -1.82
CA LYS A 289 14.28 -5.12 -1.62
C LYS A 289 13.95 -4.50 -0.27
N LEU A 290 14.32 -5.14 0.86
CA LEU A 290 13.99 -4.67 2.21
C LEU A 290 14.45 -3.22 2.51
N PRO A 291 15.60 -2.75 1.97
CA PRO A 291 16.00 -1.35 2.09
C PRO A 291 14.98 -0.33 1.56
N HIS A 292 14.22 -0.66 0.51
CA HIS A 292 13.15 0.22 0.00
C HIS A 292 11.97 0.35 0.98
N ALA A 293 11.85 -0.57 1.95
CA ALA A 293 10.88 -0.54 3.03
C ALA A 293 11.46 0.02 4.36
N GLY A 294 12.69 0.55 4.34
CA GLY A 294 13.35 1.06 5.55
C GLY A 294 13.84 -0.03 6.50
N VAL A 295 14.01 -1.26 6.02
CA VAL A 295 14.44 -2.41 6.82
C VAL A 295 15.83 -2.85 6.37
N ARG A 296 16.76 -2.96 7.33
CA ARG A 296 18.06 -3.61 7.16
C ARG A 296 18.03 -4.97 7.82
N LEU A 297 18.39 -6.03 7.09
CA LEU A 297 18.45 -7.39 7.60
C LEU A 297 19.91 -7.86 7.64
N GLU A 298 20.38 -8.24 8.83
CA GLU A 298 21.77 -8.63 9.12
C GLU A 298 21.83 -10.06 9.64
N ASP A 299 22.67 -10.90 9.03
CA ASP A 299 22.90 -12.27 9.48
C ASP A 299 23.93 -12.32 10.61
N LYS A 300 23.53 -12.81 11.80
CA LYS A 300 24.46 -13.04 12.90
C LYS A 300 25.15 -14.38 12.77
N SER A 301 26.35 -14.47 13.34
CA SER A 301 27.08 -15.73 13.54
C SER A 301 26.19 -16.75 14.25
N GLY A 302 25.84 -17.84 13.55
CA GLY A 302 24.89 -18.85 14.03
C GLY A 302 23.60 -18.99 13.20
N GLY A 303 23.48 -18.30 12.07
CA GLY A 303 22.36 -18.48 11.13
C GLY A 303 21.05 -17.80 11.56
N LYS A 304 21.11 -16.90 12.55
CA LYS A 304 19.96 -16.09 12.98
C LYS A 304 20.06 -14.70 12.35
N ALA A 305 19.08 -14.35 11.52
CA ALA A 305 18.94 -13.00 11.00
C ALA A 305 18.37 -12.05 12.07
N VAL A 306 18.83 -10.80 12.06
CA VAL A 306 18.33 -9.71 12.90
C VAL A 306 17.99 -8.54 12.00
N TRP A 307 16.87 -7.88 12.24
CA TRP A 307 16.45 -6.71 11.49
C TRP A 307 16.63 -5.42 12.29
N LYS A 308 16.86 -4.31 11.58
CA LYS A 308 16.92 -2.94 12.11
C LYS A 308 16.10 -2.03 11.20
N LEU A 309 15.39 -1.07 11.79
CA LEU A 309 14.74 0.00 11.02
C LEU A 309 15.74 1.13 10.78
N ALA A 310 15.73 1.68 9.59
CA ALA A 310 16.55 2.83 9.21
C ALA A 310 15.80 3.70 8.20
N ASP A 311 16.28 4.93 8.02
CA ASP A 311 15.75 5.85 7.01
C ASP A 311 15.96 5.27 5.60
N LYS A 312 14.86 5.17 4.83
CA LYS A 312 14.85 4.61 3.48
C LYS A 312 15.84 5.32 2.56
N ASP A 313 15.88 6.64 2.58
CA ASP A 313 16.68 7.42 1.63
C ASP A 313 18.18 7.25 1.95
N VAL A 314 18.53 7.11 3.23
CA VAL A 314 19.88 6.76 3.66
C VAL A 314 20.28 5.37 3.16
N LEU A 315 19.41 4.36 3.33
CA LEU A 315 19.71 3.01 2.87
C LEU A 315 19.91 2.95 1.35
N LEU A 316 19.08 3.67 0.58
CA LEU A 316 19.20 3.70 -0.88
C LEU A 316 20.46 4.43 -1.35
N ALA A 317 20.88 5.48 -0.65
CA ALA A 317 22.15 6.15 -0.93
C ALA A 317 23.35 5.23 -0.70
N GLU A 318 23.33 4.41 0.37
CA GLU A 318 24.37 3.42 0.64
C GLU A 318 24.44 2.33 -0.44
N ILE A 319 23.29 1.83 -0.90
CA ILE A 319 23.23 0.84 -1.99
C ILE A 319 23.84 1.43 -3.26
N LYS A 320 23.40 2.63 -3.65
CA LYS A 320 23.92 3.30 -4.84
C LYS A 320 25.43 3.53 -4.75
N ALA A 321 25.94 3.97 -3.60
CA ALA A 321 27.37 4.17 -3.40
C ALA A 321 28.17 2.86 -3.55
N LYS A 322 27.64 1.73 -3.05
CA LYS A 322 28.27 0.41 -3.24
C LYS A 322 28.22 -0.05 -4.70
N GLU A 323 27.11 0.21 -5.40
CA GLU A 323 26.97 -0.10 -6.83
C GLU A 323 27.96 0.72 -7.67
N ASP A 324 28.07 2.02 -7.39
CA ASP A 324 29.02 2.92 -8.05
C ASP A 324 30.47 2.49 -7.78
N GLU A 325 30.80 2.10 -6.55
CA GLU A 325 32.14 1.59 -6.20
C GLU A 325 32.45 0.27 -6.93
N LYS A 326 31.47 -0.64 -7.00
CA LYS A 326 31.62 -1.91 -7.74
C LYS A 326 31.80 -1.66 -9.24
N ALA A 327 30.97 -0.80 -9.82
CA ALA A 327 31.05 -0.42 -11.22
C ALA A 327 32.41 0.24 -11.54
N ALA A 328 32.94 1.09 -10.66
CA ALA A 328 34.27 1.68 -10.81
C ALA A 328 35.38 0.62 -10.76
N LYS A 329 35.29 -0.37 -9.85
CA LYS A 329 36.25 -1.49 -9.79
C LYS A 329 36.19 -2.37 -11.04
N ASP A 330 35.00 -2.68 -11.51
CA ASP A 330 34.80 -3.51 -12.71
C ASP A 330 35.28 -2.77 -13.96
N ALA A 331 35.00 -1.47 -14.09
CA ALA A 331 35.54 -0.62 -15.16
C ALA A 331 37.08 -0.54 -15.11
N ALA A 332 37.67 -0.37 -13.92
CA ALA A 332 39.12 -0.36 -13.77
C ALA A 332 39.75 -1.71 -14.15
N LYS A 333 39.09 -2.82 -13.82
CA LYS A 333 39.54 -4.17 -14.21
C LYS A 333 39.45 -4.38 -15.72
N ALA A 334 38.35 -3.96 -16.33
CA ALA A 334 38.16 -4.02 -17.77
C ALA A 334 39.19 -3.16 -18.52
N GLN A 335 39.46 -1.94 -18.04
CA GLN A 335 40.48 -1.05 -18.60
C GLN A 335 41.87 -1.68 -18.54
N ARG A 336 42.27 -2.25 -17.38
CA ARG A 336 43.56 -2.94 -17.25
C ARG A 336 43.70 -4.12 -18.22
N ALA A 337 42.62 -4.90 -18.39
CA ALA A 337 42.61 -6.01 -19.33
C ALA A 337 42.73 -5.51 -20.80
N ALA A 338 42.07 -4.40 -21.14
CA ALA A 338 42.17 -3.78 -22.46
C ALA A 338 43.58 -3.20 -22.71
N ASP A 339 44.17 -2.51 -21.74
CA ASP A 339 45.52 -1.96 -21.83
C ASP A 339 46.57 -3.07 -22.00
N GLU A 340 46.39 -4.20 -21.30
CA GLU A 340 47.27 -5.36 -21.41
C GLU A 340 47.14 -6.06 -22.77
N LEU A 341 45.92 -6.20 -23.29
CA LEU A 341 45.66 -6.68 -24.66
C LEU A 341 46.29 -5.75 -25.71
N GLN A 342 46.16 -4.43 -25.55
CA GLN A 342 46.75 -3.46 -26.46
C GLN A 342 48.28 -3.54 -26.43
N LYS A 343 48.87 -3.63 -25.23
CA LYS A 343 50.33 -3.81 -25.08
C LYS A 343 50.83 -5.08 -25.75
N ILE A 344 50.10 -6.19 -25.61
CA ILE A 344 50.43 -7.45 -26.30
C ILE A 344 50.33 -7.28 -27.82
N ALA A 345 49.31 -6.57 -28.32
CA ALA A 345 49.15 -6.29 -29.74
C ALA A 345 50.29 -5.42 -30.29
N ASP A 346 50.67 -4.35 -29.58
CA ASP A 346 51.78 -3.46 -29.95
C ASP A 346 53.13 -4.19 -29.91
N GLU A 347 53.37 -5.02 -28.90
CA GLU A 347 54.57 -5.87 -28.81
C GLU A 347 54.64 -6.85 -29.99
N ARG A 348 53.51 -7.47 -30.37
CA ARG A 348 53.43 -8.39 -31.50
C ARG A 348 53.67 -7.68 -32.83
N GLN A 349 53.08 -6.51 -33.05
CA GLN A 349 53.29 -5.72 -34.26
C GLN A 349 54.77 -5.30 -34.41
N ARG A 350 55.42 -4.87 -33.32
CA ARG A 350 56.85 -4.58 -33.34
C ARG A 350 57.68 -5.82 -33.65
N ALA A 351 57.29 -6.98 -33.12
CA ALA A 351 57.97 -8.24 -33.37
C ALA A 351 57.84 -8.74 -34.83
N GLU A 352 56.93 -8.21 -35.65
CA GLU A 352 56.86 -8.58 -37.08
C GLU A 352 58.06 -8.07 -37.88
N THR A 353 58.68 -6.97 -37.45
CA THR A 353 59.85 -6.41 -38.13
C THR A 353 61.09 -7.23 -37.77
N HIS A 354 61.71 -7.86 -38.77
CA HIS A 354 62.93 -8.63 -38.57
C HIS A 354 64.06 -7.71 -38.03
N PRO A 355 64.90 -8.16 -37.06
CA PRO A 355 65.91 -7.30 -36.41
C PRO A 355 66.93 -6.66 -37.35
N LYS A 356 67.18 -7.27 -38.52
CA LYS A 356 68.05 -6.69 -39.59
C LYS A 356 67.41 -5.53 -40.36
N ASP A 357 66.09 -5.37 -40.27
CA ASP A 357 65.32 -4.37 -41.01
C ASP A 357 64.82 -3.22 -40.11
N LEU A 358 65.05 -3.33 -38.79
CA LEU A 358 64.62 -2.37 -37.76
C LEU A 358 64.98 -0.91 -38.09
N PHE A 359 66.20 -0.67 -38.58
CA PHE A 359 66.69 0.68 -38.87
C PHE A 359 66.52 1.10 -40.34
N LYS A 360 66.11 0.18 -41.23
CA LYS A 360 65.97 0.45 -42.66
C LYS A 360 64.75 1.31 -43.00
N ALA A 361 63.75 1.31 -42.12
CA ALA A 361 62.56 2.15 -42.25
C ALA A 361 62.79 3.61 -41.77
N SER A 362 63.92 3.90 -41.11
CA SER A 362 64.21 5.26 -40.64
C SER A 362 64.83 6.11 -41.75
N PRO A 363 64.31 7.33 -42.03
CA PRO A 363 64.86 8.24 -43.03
C PRO A 363 66.24 8.82 -42.63
N GLU A 364 66.69 8.56 -41.40
CA GLU A 364 67.94 9.09 -40.86
C GLU A 364 69.20 8.34 -41.32
N TYR A 365 69.04 7.14 -41.91
CA TYR A 365 70.17 6.25 -42.24
C TYR A 365 70.10 5.78 -43.69
N VAL A 366 71.24 5.81 -44.38
CA VAL A 366 71.31 5.55 -45.84
C VAL A 366 72.20 4.36 -46.22
N ALA A 367 73.07 3.90 -45.31
CA ALA A 367 73.92 2.73 -45.51
C ALA A 367 73.90 1.83 -44.27
N PHE A 368 73.98 0.51 -44.46
CA PHE A 368 73.87 -0.49 -43.40
C PHE A 368 74.94 -1.59 -43.59
N ASN A 369 75.34 -2.26 -42.51
CA ASN A 369 76.22 -3.43 -42.56
C ASN A 369 75.44 -4.75 -42.73
N ASP A 370 76.14 -5.89 -42.84
CA ASP A 370 75.54 -7.23 -43.01
C ASP A 370 74.62 -7.66 -41.85
N GLN A 371 74.76 -7.01 -40.71
CA GLN A 371 73.93 -7.21 -39.51
C GLN A 371 72.73 -6.25 -39.46
N GLY A 372 72.57 -5.34 -40.43
CA GLY A 372 71.46 -4.37 -40.49
C GLY A 372 71.67 -3.11 -39.64
N LEU A 373 72.87 -2.85 -39.12
CA LEU A 373 73.19 -1.64 -38.37
C LEU A 373 73.56 -0.47 -39.29
N PRO A 374 73.07 0.75 -39.04
CA PRO A 374 73.43 1.94 -39.79
C PRO A 374 74.93 2.25 -39.76
N THR A 375 75.51 2.51 -40.93
CA THR A 375 76.92 2.90 -41.10
C THR A 375 77.08 4.35 -41.55
N ALA A 376 76.06 4.95 -42.18
CA ALA A 376 76.04 6.37 -42.56
C ALA A 376 74.67 7.04 -42.29
N LEU A 377 74.72 8.30 -41.85
CA LEU A 377 73.56 9.18 -41.68
C LEU A 377 73.07 9.72 -43.03
N ALA A 378 71.84 10.22 -43.09
CA ALA A 378 71.27 10.87 -44.28
C ALA A 378 72.08 12.06 -44.81
N SER A 379 72.92 12.67 -43.96
CA SER A 379 73.90 13.69 -44.34
C SER A 379 75.15 13.15 -45.05
N GLY A 380 75.30 11.82 -45.17
CA GLY A 380 76.48 11.15 -45.71
C GLY A 380 77.61 10.93 -44.70
N GLU A 381 77.46 11.40 -43.46
CA GLU A 381 78.48 11.26 -42.40
C GLU A 381 78.47 9.85 -41.77
N PRO A 382 79.64 9.29 -41.40
CA PRO A 382 79.72 8.00 -40.72
C PRO A 382 79.11 8.07 -39.32
N VAL A 383 78.33 7.05 -38.96
CA VAL A 383 77.67 6.98 -37.64
C VAL A 383 78.73 6.89 -36.53
N ALA A 384 78.66 7.81 -35.56
CA ALA A 384 79.60 7.84 -34.44
C ALA A 384 79.61 6.53 -33.63
N LYS A 385 80.78 6.08 -33.16
CA LYS A 385 80.93 4.82 -32.39
C LYS A 385 80.03 4.73 -31.16
N SER A 386 79.75 5.86 -30.51
CA SER A 386 78.84 5.94 -29.35
C SER A 386 77.37 5.71 -29.73
N LEU A 387 76.96 6.14 -30.93
CA LEU A 387 75.63 5.95 -31.48
C LEU A 387 75.46 4.51 -31.99
N LEU A 388 76.46 3.95 -32.68
CA LEU A 388 76.50 2.53 -33.08
C LEU A 388 76.29 1.58 -31.89
N LYS A 389 76.93 1.85 -30.74
CA LYS A 389 76.76 1.03 -29.52
C LYS A 389 75.34 1.12 -28.94
N LYS A 390 74.66 2.27 -29.09
CA LYS A 390 73.26 2.44 -28.69
C LYS A 390 72.33 1.67 -29.63
N LEU A 391 72.52 1.81 -30.94
CA LEU A 391 71.75 1.12 -31.98
C LEU A 391 71.92 -0.41 -31.89
N ALA A 392 73.13 -0.91 -31.64
CA ALA A 392 73.37 -2.35 -31.41
C ALA A 392 72.64 -2.88 -30.16
N LYS A 393 72.57 -2.08 -29.09
CA LYS A 393 71.81 -2.44 -27.87
C LYS A 393 70.29 -2.42 -28.11
N GLU A 394 69.82 -1.55 -28.97
CA GLU A 394 68.42 -1.47 -29.39
C GLU A 394 68.04 -2.65 -30.30
N GLN A 395 68.92 -3.01 -31.23
CA GLN A 395 68.77 -4.20 -32.07
C GLN A 395 68.74 -5.50 -31.26
N ASP A 396 69.63 -5.65 -30.27
CA ASP A 396 69.64 -6.83 -29.38
C ASP A 396 68.36 -6.94 -28.53
N LYS A 397 67.81 -5.81 -28.08
CA LYS A 397 66.51 -5.77 -27.40
C LYS A 397 65.38 -6.18 -28.35
N HIS A 398 65.41 -5.71 -29.60
CA HIS A 398 64.44 -6.07 -30.62
C HIS A 398 64.55 -7.53 -31.06
N GLN A 399 65.77 -8.08 -31.15
CA GLN A 399 66.02 -9.49 -31.40
C GLN A 399 65.35 -10.37 -30.33
N LYS A 400 65.48 -10.01 -29.04
CA LYS A 400 64.79 -10.72 -27.95
C LYS A 400 63.27 -10.64 -28.04
N LEU A 401 62.73 -9.52 -28.53
CA LEU A 401 61.29 -9.35 -28.74
C LEU A 401 60.81 -10.19 -29.95
N TYR A 402 61.54 -10.16 -31.05
CA TYR A 402 61.30 -10.98 -32.25
C TYR A 402 61.29 -12.48 -31.89
N ASP A 403 62.33 -12.94 -31.18
CA ASP A 403 62.45 -14.34 -30.74
C ASP A 403 61.36 -14.76 -29.75
N LYS A 404 60.78 -13.83 -28.97
CA LYS A 404 59.69 -14.10 -28.03
C LYS A 404 58.38 -14.45 -28.75
N TYR A 405 58.12 -13.88 -29.93
CA TYR A 405 56.87 -14.06 -30.68
C TYR A 405 57.01 -14.97 -31.91
N HIS A 406 58.22 -15.36 -32.30
CA HIS A 406 58.52 -16.21 -33.47
C HIS A 406 59.24 -17.54 -33.12
N LYS A 407 59.34 -17.90 -31.83
CA LYS A 407 59.61 -19.27 -31.37
C LYS A 407 58.31 -20.03 -31.21
#